data_AF-A0A7S2GLV9-F1
#
_entry.id   AF-A0A7S2GLV9-F1
#
_cell.length_a   1.000
_cell.length_b   1.000
_cell.length_c   1.000
_cell.angle_alpha   90.00
_cell.angle_beta   90.00
_cell.angle_gamma   90.00
#
_symmetry.space_group_name_H-M   'P 1'
#
loop_
_entity.id
_entity.type
_entity.pdbx_description
1 polymer ?
#
loop_
_entity_poly.entity_id
_entity_poly.type
_entity_poly.pdbx_seq_one_letter_code
_entity_poly.pdbx_strand_id
1 'polypeptide(L)'
;KMRWESCTYSPEEERDFVKDHLGPSLESSELGVKLIVWDHNRDEMLERAQTVYGDPAAADYVWGLGFHWYGDPRYETWPPLPQVCFDNVSRVHDLRPDKHLIMTEACQENGPHLGEWRIAERYAMNIIEDLNHWTEGWVDWNLILNEKGGPNHADNS
;
A
#
# COMPACT_ATOMS: atom_id res chain seq x y z
N LYS A 1 -2.03 11.04 19.17
CA LYS A 1 -1.14 11.90 18.37
C LYS A 1 -0.20 10.97 17.63
N MET A 2 -0.19 10.98 16.29
CA MET A 2 0.72 10.15 15.50
C MET A 2 2.17 10.53 15.84
N ARG A 3 3.06 9.53 15.91
CA ARG A 3 4.43 9.68 16.41
C ARG A 3 5.42 10.12 15.32
N TRP A 4 5.07 9.95 14.05
CA TRP A 4 5.88 10.25 12.87
C TRP A 4 5.03 10.95 11.80
N GLU A 5 5.68 11.35 10.70
CA GLU A 5 5.07 12.06 9.57
C GLU A 5 3.87 11.27 9.03
N SER A 6 2.72 11.94 9.02
CA SER A 6 1.45 11.33 8.64
C SER A 6 0.47 12.40 8.23
N CYS A 7 -0.38 12.07 7.27
CA CYS A 7 -1.51 12.88 6.86
C CYS A 7 -2.72 11.95 6.72
N THR A 8 -3.83 12.28 7.38
CA THR A 8 -5.02 11.43 7.37
C THR A 8 -6.00 11.95 6.33
N TYR A 9 -6.48 11.05 5.48
CA TYR A 9 -7.53 11.30 4.49
C TYR A 9 -8.61 10.23 4.61
N SER A 10 -9.87 10.64 4.78
CA SER A 10 -11.00 9.77 4.49
C SER A 10 -11.00 9.36 3.02
N PRO A 11 -11.72 8.28 2.63
CA PRO A 11 -11.88 7.92 1.23
C PRO A 11 -12.42 9.07 0.36
N GLU A 12 -13.36 9.86 0.88
CA GLU A 12 -13.93 11.03 0.19
C GLU A 12 -12.92 12.17 0.09
N GLU A 13 -12.15 12.44 1.15
CA GLU A 13 -11.13 13.49 1.15
C GLU A 13 -10.03 13.17 0.13
N GLU A 14 -9.57 11.91 0.03
CA GLU A 14 -8.60 11.50 -0.98
C GLU A 14 -9.19 11.65 -2.39
N ARG A 15 -10.43 11.16 -2.62
CA ARG A 15 -11.12 11.31 -3.91
C ARG A 15 -11.24 12.77 -4.34
N ASP A 16 -11.71 13.65 -3.45
CA ASP A 16 -11.92 15.06 -3.75
C ASP A 16 -10.58 15.79 -3.93
N PHE A 17 -9.54 15.42 -3.18
CA PHE A 17 -8.20 15.94 -3.43
C PHE A 17 -7.65 15.53 -4.80
N VAL A 18 -7.85 14.28 -5.22
CA VAL A 18 -7.47 13.81 -6.57
C VAL A 18 -8.24 14.57 -7.65
N LYS A 19 -9.56 14.66 -7.52
CA LYS A 19 -10.44 15.29 -8.52
C LYS A 19 -10.22 16.80 -8.65
N ASP A 20 -10.19 17.52 -7.53
CA ASP A 20 -10.28 18.98 -7.52
C ASP A 20 -8.90 19.66 -7.48
N HIS A 21 -7.83 18.90 -7.16
CA HIS A 21 -6.50 19.47 -6.94
C HIS A 21 -5.37 18.71 -7.63
N LEU A 22 -5.05 17.49 -7.18
CA LEU A 22 -3.84 16.78 -7.62
C LEU A 22 -3.92 16.34 -9.09
N GLY A 23 -5.04 15.74 -9.50
CA GLY A 23 -5.25 15.27 -10.88
C GLY A 23 -5.07 16.38 -11.93
N PRO A 24 -5.81 17.51 -11.83
CA PRO A 24 -5.62 18.64 -12.74
C PRO A 24 -4.21 19.23 -12.70
N SER A 25 -3.57 19.24 -11.52
CA SER A 25 -2.19 19.75 -11.38
C SER A 25 -1.17 18.85 -12.08
N LEU A 26 -1.34 17.52 -12.00
CA LEU A 26 -0.47 16.57 -12.70
C LEU A 26 -0.71 16.58 -14.21
N GLU A 27 -1.96 16.66 -14.67
CA GLU A 27 -2.29 16.70 -16.10
C GLU A 27 -1.77 17.98 -16.78
N SER A 28 -1.82 19.11 -16.08
CA SER A 28 -1.25 20.38 -16.58
C SER A 28 0.28 20.46 -16.45
N SER A 29 0.92 19.50 -15.79
CA SER A 29 2.38 19.45 -15.65
C SER A 29 3.05 18.68 -16.79
N GLU A 30 4.33 18.94 -17.02
CA GLU A 30 5.14 18.18 -17.99
C GLU A 30 5.77 16.91 -17.40
N LEU A 31 5.33 16.46 -16.21
CA LEU A 31 5.97 15.36 -15.47
C LEU A 31 5.72 13.98 -16.10
N GLY A 32 4.58 13.79 -16.78
CA GLY A 32 4.23 12.51 -17.42
C GLY A 32 4.13 11.33 -16.44
N VAL A 33 3.89 11.59 -15.16
CA VAL A 33 3.84 10.59 -14.09
C VAL A 33 2.48 9.90 -13.99
N LYS A 34 2.46 8.74 -13.34
CA LYS A 34 1.25 8.00 -13.01
C LYS A 34 0.85 8.27 -11.56
N LEU A 35 -0.46 8.35 -11.31
CA LEU A 35 -1.00 8.55 -9.97
C LEU A 35 -1.51 7.22 -9.40
N ILE A 36 -1.00 6.87 -8.21
CA ILE A 36 -1.45 5.73 -7.41
C ILE A 36 -2.13 6.29 -6.16
N VAL A 37 -3.28 5.71 -5.79
CA VAL A 37 -4.05 6.08 -4.59
C VAL A 37 -4.02 4.96 -3.54
N TRP A 38 -4.65 5.19 -2.39
CA TRP A 38 -4.67 4.33 -1.20
C TRP A 38 -3.35 4.26 -0.44
N ASP A 39 -2.37 3.54 -0.99
CA ASP A 39 -1.02 3.36 -0.45
C ASP A 39 -1.02 3.01 1.05
N HIS A 40 -1.84 2.01 1.43
CA HIS A 40 -1.98 1.52 2.79
C HIS A 40 -2.41 0.04 2.80
N ASN A 41 -2.75 -0.51 3.97
CA ASN A 41 -2.99 -1.94 4.16
C ASN A 41 -4.16 -2.52 3.33
N ARG A 42 -4.16 -3.84 3.12
CA ARG A 42 -5.15 -4.54 2.27
C ARG A 42 -6.57 -4.59 2.85
N ASP A 43 -6.75 -4.32 4.14
CA ASP A 43 -8.04 -4.43 4.85
C ASP A 43 -9.08 -3.42 4.35
N GLU A 44 -8.67 -2.16 4.20
CA GLU A 44 -9.56 -1.05 3.79
C GLU A 44 -9.44 -0.72 2.28
N MET A 45 -8.54 -1.38 1.55
CA MET A 45 -8.26 -1.07 0.14
C MET A 45 -9.48 -1.15 -0.77
N LEU A 46 -10.42 -2.06 -0.49
CA LEU A 46 -11.62 -2.23 -1.32
C LEU A 46 -12.59 -1.07 -1.12
N GLU A 47 -12.79 -0.61 0.13
CA GLU A 47 -13.60 0.57 0.41
C GLU A 47 -12.99 1.80 -0.26
N ARG A 48 -11.66 1.95 -0.15
CA ARG A 48 -10.94 3.03 -0.83
C ARG A 48 -11.17 3.01 -2.34
N ALA A 49 -11.00 1.84 -2.96
CA ALA A 49 -11.22 1.64 -4.38
C ALA A 49 -12.65 2.00 -4.78
N GLN A 50 -13.66 1.54 -4.03
CA GLN A 50 -15.07 1.84 -4.30
C GLN A 50 -15.36 3.34 -4.28
N THR A 51 -14.82 4.07 -3.30
CA THR A 51 -15.06 5.51 -3.19
C THR A 51 -14.35 6.31 -4.28
N VAL A 52 -13.06 6.05 -4.52
CA VAL A 52 -12.27 6.81 -5.51
C VAL A 52 -12.68 6.45 -6.94
N TYR A 53 -12.83 5.15 -7.24
CA TYR A 53 -13.19 4.71 -8.59
C TYR A 53 -14.67 4.88 -8.94
N GLY A 54 -15.53 5.07 -7.93
CA GLY A 54 -16.95 5.36 -8.10
C GLY A 54 -17.25 6.78 -8.61
N ASP A 55 -16.28 7.71 -8.53
CA ASP A 55 -16.37 9.05 -9.11
C ASP A 55 -15.50 9.13 -10.38
N PRO A 56 -16.11 9.15 -11.58
CA PRO A 56 -15.37 9.22 -12.84
C PRO A 56 -14.38 10.39 -12.91
N ALA A 57 -14.74 11.55 -12.33
CA ALA A 57 -13.89 12.74 -12.38
C ALA A 57 -12.61 12.60 -11.53
N ALA A 58 -12.61 11.73 -10.51
CA ALA A 58 -11.39 11.32 -9.82
C ALA A 58 -10.70 10.16 -10.56
N ALA A 59 -11.48 9.14 -10.93
CA ALA A 59 -10.98 7.89 -11.48
C ALA A 59 -10.19 8.04 -12.79
N ASP A 60 -10.50 9.07 -13.60
CA ASP A 60 -9.80 9.35 -14.86
C ASP A 60 -8.33 9.75 -14.63
N TYR A 61 -8.01 10.39 -13.51
CA TYR A 61 -6.63 10.75 -13.16
C TYR A 61 -5.83 9.61 -12.54
N VAL A 62 -6.50 8.60 -11.98
CA VAL A 62 -5.85 7.52 -11.23
C VAL A 62 -5.39 6.41 -12.18
N TRP A 63 -4.10 6.08 -12.15
CA TRP A 63 -3.55 4.97 -12.91
C TRP A 63 -3.79 3.63 -12.21
N GLY A 64 -3.66 3.59 -10.89
CA GLY A 64 -3.78 2.35 -10.12
C GLY A 64 -3.96 2.58 -8.63
N LEU A 65 -3.91 1.49 -7.87
CA LEU A 65 -4.02 1.48 -6.41
C LEU A 65 -2.80 0.78 -5.81
N GLY A 66 -2.22 1.43 -4.80
CA GLY A 66 -1.04 0.96 -4.08
C GLY A 66 -1.47 0.35 -2.76
N PHE A 67 -0.79 -0.69 -2.30
CA PHE A 67 -1.09 -1.28 -1.01
C PHE A 67 0.16 -1.82 -0.30
N HIS A 68 0.06 -1.94 1.02
CA HIS A 68 1.14 -2.41 1.89
C HIS A 68 0.91 -3.84 2.35
N TRP A 69 1.97 -4.51 2.78
CA TRP A 69 1.88 -5.92 3.14
C TRP A 69 1.29 -6.23 4.53
N TYR A 70 1.18 -5.21 5.39
CA TYR A 70 0.94 -5.35 6.83
C TYR A 70 -0.46 -5.91 7.13
N GLY A 71 -0.60 -6.50 8.32
CA GLY A 71 -1.81 -7.14 8.81
C GLY A 71 -1.71 -8.65 8.96
N ASP A 72 -0.51 -9.22 9.02
CA ASP A 72 -0.35 -10.66 9.24
C ASP A 72 -0.37 -11.01 10.73
N PRO A 73 -1.45 -11.62 11.26
CA PRO A 73 -1.54 -11.94 12.70
C PRO A 73 -0.50 -12.94 13.18
N ARG A 74 0.24 -13.60 12.28
CA ARG A 74 1.37 -14.49 12.64
C ARG A 74 2.62 -13.72 13.06
N TYR A 75 2.76 -12.48 12.59
CA TYR A 75 3.95 -11.64 12.78
C TYR A 75 3.63 -10.31 13.48
N GLU A 76 2.40 -9.85 13.38
CA GLU A 76 1.97 -8.53 13.82
C GLU A 76 0.89 -8.65 14.90
N THR A 77 0.98 -7.78 15.90
CA THR A 77 -0.02 -7.69 16.97
C THR A 77 -0.84 -6.40 16.91
N TRP A 78 -0.47 -5.47 16.03
CA TRP A 78 -1.09 -4.15 15.97
C TRP A 78 -1.05 -3.49 14.57
N PRO A 79 -2.19 -2.99 14.06
CA PRO A 79 -3.54 -3.27 14.55
C PRO A 79 -3.87 -4.76 14.38
N PRO A 80 -4.65 -5.37 15.30
CA PRO A 80 -4.97 -6.79 15.20
C PRO A 80 -5.90 -7.01 14.01
N LEU A 81 -5.33 -7.49 12.90
CA LEU A 81 -6.08 -7.92 11.74
C LEU A 81 -6.31 -9.43 11.79
N PRO A 82 -7.52 -9.93 11.46
CA PRO A 82 -7.82 -11.35 11.51
C PRO A 82 -7.09 -12.15 10.43
N GLN A 83 -6.66 -11.48 9.35
CA GLN A 83 -6.00 -12.07 8.18
C GLN A 83 -5.32 -10.97 7.35
N VAL A 84 -4.39 -11.37 6.47
CA VAL A 84 -3.62 -10.49 5.57
C VAL A 84 -4.49 -9.84 4.46
N CYS A 85 -5.72 -10.34 4.25
CA CYS A 85 -6.70 -9.80 3.30
C CYS A 85 -6.29 -9.84 1.81
N PHE A 86 -5.54 -10.87 1.36
CA PHE A 86 -5.17 -11.04 -0.07
C PHE A 86 -6.37 -11.00 -1.03
N ASP A 87 -7.52 -11.57 -0.63
CA ASP A 87 -8.74 -11.57 -1.45
C ASP A 87 -9.20 -10.15 -1.85
N ASN A 88 -8.92 -9.13 -1.03
CA ASN A 88 -9.30 -7.76 -1.36
C ASN A 88 -8.56 -7.24 -2.60
N VAL A 89 -7.34 -7.71 -2.86
CA VAL A 89 -6.58 -7.34 -4.06
C VAL A 89 -7.31 -7.81 -5.31
N SER A 90 -7.77 -9.07 -5.32
CA SER A 90 -8.60 -9.59 -6.42
C SER A 90 -9.95 -8.88 -6.52
N ARG A 91 -10.60 -8.55 -5.41
CA ARG A 91 -11.87 -7.82 -5.43
C ARG A 91 -11.74 -6.40 -5.99
N VAL A 92 -10.60 -5.74 -5.78
CA VAL A 92 -10.30 -4.43 -6.40
C VAL A 92 -10.09 -4.60 -7.91
N HIS A 93 -9.35 -5.62 -8.34
CA HIS A 93 -9.20 -5.93 -9.76
C HIS A 93 -10.57 -6.21 -10.42
N ASP A 94 -11.42 -7.03 -9.80
CA ASP A 94 -12.76 -7.33 -10.30
C ASP A 94 -13.65 -6.08 -10.41
N LEU A 95 -13.48 -5.12 -9.48
CA LEU A 95 -14.19 -3.84 -9.49
C LEU A 95 -13.73 -2.93 -10.64
N ARG A 96 -12.42 -2.87 -10.91
CA ARG A 96 -11.79 -2.03 -11.95
C ARG A 96 -10.63 -2.76 -12.63
N PRO A 97 -10.90 -3.66 -13.59
CA PRO A 97 -9.86 -4.44 -14.26
C PRO A 97 -9.00 -3.60 -15.20
N ASP A 98 -9.41 -2.35 -15.47
CA ASP A 98 -8.64 -1.36 -16.23
C ASP A 98 -7.59 -0.61 -15.38
N LYS A 99 -7.56 -0.82 -14.06
CA LYS A 99 -6.64 -0.17 -13.13
C LYS A 99 -5.56 -1.14 -12.66
N HIS A 100 -4.37 -0.59 -12.43
CA HIS A 100 -3.19 -1.35 -12.05
C HIS A 100 -3.08 -1.52 -10.54
N LEU A 101 -2.48 -2.61 -10.09
CA LEU A 101 -2.26 -2.90 -8.67
C LEU A 101 -0.77 -3.09 -8.41
N ILE A 102 -0.23 -2.35 -7.44
CA ILE A 102 1.18 -2.42 -7.05
C ILE A 102 1.26 -2.58 -5.53
N MET A 103 2.04 -3.55 -5.07
CA MET A 103 2.44 -3.59 -3.67
C MET A 103 3.59 -2.60 -3.50
N THR A 104 3.39 -1.54 -2.71
CA THR A 104 4.27 -0.36 -2.63
C THR A 104 5.18 -0.32 -1.41
N GLU A 105 4.81 -0.96 -0.31
CA GLU A 105 5.65 -1.12 0.88
C GLU A 105 5.48 -2.48 1.59
N ALA A 106 6.61 -3.10 1.91
CA ALA A 106 6.72 -4.29 2.73
C ALA A 106 7.96 -4.19 3.62
N CYS A 107 7.84 -4.54 4.90
CA CYS A 107 8.93 -4.44 5.85
C CYS A 107 8.81 -5.50 6.93
N GLN A 108 9.88 -6.27 7.14
CA GLN A 108 9.98 -7.07 8.36
C GLN A 108 10.19 -6.16 9.57
N GLU A 109 9.24 -6.19 10.49
CA GLU A 109 9.14 -5.34 11.68
C GLU A 109 9.85 -5.97 12.89
N ASN A 110 10.11 -5.16 13.93
CA ASN A 110 10.80 -5.51 15.18
C ASN A 110 12.32 -5.69 15.03
N GLY A 111 12.92 -4.89 14.16
CA GLY A 111 14.36 -4.84 13.94
C GLY A 111 14.95 -6.00 13.13
N PRO A 112 16.29 -6.14 13.09
CA PRO A 112 16.95 -7.14 12.25
C PRO A 112 16.80 -8.58 12.74
N HIS A 113 16.41 -9.48 11.83
CA HIS A 113 16.26 -10.93 12.06
C HIS A 113 17.38 -11.73 11.38
N LEU A 114 18.59 -11.66 11.92
CA LEU A 114 19.79 -12.24 11.28
C LEU A 114 19.73 -13.77 11.22
N GLY A 115 19.69 -14.31 9.99
CA GLY A 115 19.74 -15.76 9.74
C GLY A 115 18.41 -16.50 9.94
N GLU A 116 17.30 -15.78 10.12
CA GLU A 116 15.99 -16.38 10.34
C GLU A 116 15.30 -16.75 9.02
N TRP A 117 15.24 -18.05 8.72
CA TRP A 117 14.63 -18.57 7.49
C TRP A 117 13.14 -18.23 7.35
N ARG A 118 12.40 -18.15 8.46
CA ARG A 118 10.97 -17.83 8.45
C ARG A 118 10.66 -16.47 7.84
N ILE A 119 11.58 -15.51 7.93
CA ILE A 119 11.41 -14.20 7.30
C ILE A 119 11.45 -14.35 5.78
N ALA A 120 12.37 -15.15 5.24
CA ALA A 120 12.41 -15.44 3.81
C ALA A 120 11.11 -16.15 3.34
N GLU A 121 10.56 -17.05 4.15
CA GLU A 121 9.27 -17.70 3.86
C GLU A 121 8.11 -16.70 3.86
N ARG A 122 8.10 -15.73 4.80
CA ARG A 122 7.10 -14.64 4.83
C ARG A 122 7.14 -13.80 3.55
N TYR A 123 8.33 -13.39 3.13
CA TYR A 123 8.52 -12.65 1.87
C TYR A 123 8.06 -13.47 0.67
N ALA A 124 8.53 -14.72 0.54
CA ALA A 124 8.19 -15.58 -0.60
C ALA A 124 6.68 -15.81 -0.71
N MET A 125 6.01 -16.10 0.41
CA MET A 125 4.56 -16.24 0.45
C MET A 125 3.85 -14.95 0.02
N ASN A 126 4.21 -13.78 0.58
CA ASN A 126 3.54 -12.52 0.21
C ASN A 126 3.74 -12.18 -1.26
N ILE A 127 4.96 -12.32 -1.79
CA ILE A 127 5.25 -12.08 -3.21
C ILE A 127 4.41 -13.00 -4.09
N ILE A 128 4.35 -14.30 -3.78
CA ILE A 128 3.59 -15.27 -4.58
C ILE A 128 2.09 -14.98 -4.50
N GLU A 129 1.55 -14.74 -3.30
CA GLU A 129 0.14 -14.45 -3.11
C GLU A 129 -0.24 -13.15 -3.82
N ASP A 130 0.49 -12.05 -3.63
CA ASP A 130 0.19 -10.77 -4.29
C ASP A 130 0.20 -10.90 -5.82
N LEU A 131 1.23 -11.57 -6.39
CA LEU A 131 1.32 -11.79 -7.84
C LEU A 131 0.21 -12.71 -8.38
N ASN A 132 -0.28 -13.65 -7.57
CA ASN A 132 -1.45 -14.48 -7.92
C ASN A 132 -2.78 -13.69 -7.84
N HIS A 133 -2.80 -12.51 -7.23
CA HIS A 133 -3.96 -11.63 -7.11
C HIS A 133 -3.79 -10.36 -7.96
N TRP A 134 -3.32 -10.48 -9.19
CA TRP A 134 -3.24 -9.39 -10.19
C TRP A 134 -2.24 -8.27 -9.91
N THR A 135 -1.42 -8.40 -8.87
CA THR A 135 -0.39 -7.40 -8.57
C THR A 135 0.69 -7.41 -9.65
N GLU A 136 1.10 -6.23 -10.11
CA GLU A 136 2.05 -6.06 -11.23
C GLU A 136 3.46 -5.71 -10.77
N GLY A 137 3.65 -5.37 -9.49
CA GLY A 137 4.93 -4.98 -8.92
C GLY A 137 4.95 -5.10 -7.40
N TRP A 138 6.16 -5.29 -6.86
CA TRP A 138 6.38 -5.54 -5.44
C TRP A 138 7.63 -4.79 -4.96
N VAL A 139 7.50 -3.98 -3.92
CA VAL A 139 8.54 -3.05 -3.46
C VAL A 139 8.80 -3.22 -1.97
N ASP A 140 10.03 -3.62 -1.63
CA ASP A 140 10.51 -3.66 -0.24
C ASP A 140 10.75 -2.25 0.32
N TRP A 141 10.71 -2.10 1.64
CA TRP A 141 10.75 -0.79 2.29
C TRP A 141 12.15 -0.15 2.32
N ASN A 142 13.07 -0.71 3.11
CA ASN A 142 14.43 -0.19 3.26
C ASN A 142 15.43 -1.12 2.59
N LEU A 143 16.12 -0.63 1.55
CA LEU A 143 17.13 -1.43 0.86
C LEU A 143 18.28 -1.89 1.79
N ILE A 144 18.73 -1.02 2.69
CA ILE A 144 19.84 -1.29 3.60
C ILE A 144 19.61 -0.52 4.91
N LEU A 145 19.76 -1.22 6.04
CA LEU A 145 19.77 -0.64 7.39
C LEU A 145 21.05 -1.07 8.14
N ASN A 146 21.34 -0.41 9.25
CA ASN A 146 22.38 -0.88 10.17
C ASN A 146 21.89 -2.09 11.00
N GLU A 147 22.80 -2.72 11.76
CA GLU A 147 22.51 -3.91 12.60
C GLU A 147 21.50 -3.66 13.74
N LYS A 148 20.99 -2.42 13.89
CA LYS A 148 19.95 -2.04 14.85
C LYS A 148 18.64 -1.62 14.17
N GLY A 149 18.52 -1.76 12.84
CA GLY A 149 17.31 -1.36 12.10
C GLY A 149 17.18 0.14 11.82
N GLY A 150 18.28 0.90 11.93
CA GLY A 150 18.26 2.37 11.78
C GLY A 150 19.18 2.93 10.69
N PRO A 151 19.34 4.28 10.65
CA PRO A 151 18.84 5.25 11.62
C PRO A 151 17.32 5.45 11.56
N ASN A 152 16.71 5.66 12.73
CA ASN A 152 15.27 5.87 12.88
C ASN A 152 15.04 7.00 13.90
N HIS A 153 14.27 8.02 13.55
CA HIS A 153 14.07 9.20 14.42
C HIS A 153 12.86 9.06 15.35
N ALA A 154 11.96 8.13 15.04
CA ALA A 154 10.68 7.92 15.74
C ALA A 154 10.68 6.64 16.59
N ASP A 155 11.82 5.92 16.62
CA ASP A 155 12.00 4.64 17.30
C ASP A 155 10.89 3.62 16.98
N ASN A 156 10.50 3.51 15.69
CA ASN A 156 9.50 2.54 15.21
C ASN A 156 10.14 1.31 14.53
N SER A 157 11.31 0.90 15.03
CA SER A 157 12.05 -0.27 14.53
C SER A 157 11.47 -1.58 15.05
#